data_AF-X0ZJH8-F1
#
_entry.id   AF-X0ZJH8-F1
#
_cell.length_a   1.000
_cell.length_b   1.000
_cell.length_c   1.000
_cell.angle_alpha   90.00
_cell.angle_beta   90.00
_cell.angle_gamma   90.00
#
_symmetry.space_group_name_H-M   'P 1'
#
loop_
_entity.id
_entity.type
_entity.pdbx_description
1 polymer ?
#
loop_
_entity_poly.entity_id
_entity_poly.type
_entity_poly.pdbx_seq_one_letter_code
_entity_poly.pdbx_strand_id
1 'polypeptide(L)' 'MPGVPLHERIQLRISLDKESYLSEVKFWHEGKLLGSQKVKNSELNLVHF' A
#
# COMPACT_ATOMS: atom_id res chain seq x y z
N MET A 1 -11.37 -6.03 8.94
CA MET A 1 -11.81 -4.66 9.30
C MET A 1 -13.22 -4.48 8.79
N PRO A 2 -14.22 -4.17 9.63
CA PRO A 2 -15.60 -3.94 9.17
C PRO A 2 -15.76 -2.47 8.74
N GLY A 3 -16.26 -2.22 7.53
CA GLY A 3 -16.63 -0.86 7.09
C GLY A 3 -16.20 -0.45 5.68
N VAL A 4 -15.51 -1.31 4.92
CA VAL A 4 -15.22 -1.05 3.50
C VAL A 4 -16.22 -1.83 2.66
N PRO A 5 -17.06 -1.18 1.82
CA PRO A 5 -17.96 -1.90 0.94
C PRO A 5 -17.16 -2.78 -0.03
N LEU A 6 -17.57 -4.05 -0.14
CA LEU A 6 -16.83 -5.18 -0.70
C LEU A 6 -16.50 -5.06 -2.22
N HIS A 7 -16.83 -3.95 -2.86
CA HIS A 7 -16.73 -3.75 -4.30
C HIS A 7 -16.21 -2.36 -4.69
N GLU A 8 -15.71 -1.57 -3.73
CA GLU A 8 -15.17 -0.25 -4.02
C GLU A 8 -13.72 -0.30 -4.51
N ARG A 9 -13.43 0.49 -5.55
CA ARG A 9 -12.10 0.61 -6.14
C ARG A 9 -11.21 1.39 -5.18
N ILE A 10 -10.32 0.70 -4.50
CA ILE A 10 -9.26 1.33 -3.73
C ILE A 10 -8.04 1.60 -4.60
N GLN A 11 -7.40 2.75 -4.39
CA GLN A 11 -6.12 3.10 -5.00
C GLN A 11 -5.00 2.60 -4.08
N LEU A 12 -4.13 1.74 -4.61
CA LEU A 12 -2.93 1.31 -3.93
C LEU A 12 -1.76 2.23 -4.32
N ARG A 13 -1.06 2.80 -3.35
CA ARG A 13 0.18 3.56 -3.60
C ARG A 13 1.32 2.93 -2.82
N ILE A 14 2.38 2.55 -3.52
CA ILE A 14 3.57 1.96 -2.91
C ILE A 14 4.69 3.01 -2.98
N SER A 15 5.22 3.40 -1.82
CA SER A 15 6.38 4.27 -1.71
C SER A 15 7.56 3.44 -1.22
N LEU A 16 8.57 3.28 -2.07
CA LEU A 16 9.82 2.62 -1.69
C LEU A 16 10.68 3.57 -0.88
N ASP A 17 10.99 3.18 0.36
CA ASP A 17 12.02 3.81 1.16
C ASP A 17 13.35 3.08 0.91
N LYS A 18 14.22 3.70 0.11
CA LYS A 18 15.52 3.11 -0.26
C LYS A 18 16.51 3.09 0.91
N GLU A 19 16.36 3.99 1.88
CA GLU A 19 17.22 4.05 3.06
C GLU A 19 16.88 2.94 4.06
N SER A 20 15.59 2.69 4.30
CA SER A 20 15.15 1.72 5.32
C SER A 20 14.98 0.29 4.78
N TYR A 21 15.11 0.07 3.47
CA TYR A 21 14.75 -1.20 2.81
C TYR A 21 13.29 -1.63 3.06
N LEU A 22 12.45 -0.67 3.44
CA LEU A 22 11.03 -0.86 3.69
C LEU A 22 10.26 -0.12 2.61
N SER A 23 9.12 -0.66 2.22
CA SER A 23 8.14 0.03 1.40
C SER A 23 6.91 0.28 2.23
N GLU A 24 6.34 1.46 2.06
CA GLU A 24 5.06 1.81 2.65
C GLU A 24 3.97 1.67 1.60
N VAL A 25 3.03 0.75 1.84
CA VAL A 25 1.83 0.57 1.03
C VAL A 25 0.71 1.38 1.67
N LYS A 26 0.14 2.32 0.92
CA LYS A 26 -0.97 3.18 1.35
C LYS A 26 -2.23 2.82 0.58
N PHE A 27 -3.31 2.65 1.32
CA PHE A 27 -4.64 2.36 0.79
C PHE A 27 -5.44 3.66 0.75
N TRP A 28 -5.84 4.09 -0.45
CA TRP A 28 -6.62 5.30 -0.64
C TRP A 28 -8.00 4.96 -1.21
N HIS A 29 -9.02 5.68 -0.78
CA HIS A 29 -10.37 5.58 -1.31
C HIS A 29 -10.98 6.97 -1.40
N GLU A 30 -11.46 7.36 -2.59
CA GLU A 30 -12.01 8.70 -2.85
C GLU A 30 -11.13 9.86 -2.34
N GLY A 31 -9.81 9.71 -2.45
CA GLY A 31 -8.85 10.72 -1.97
C GLY A 31 -8.65 10.74 -0.45
N LYS A 32 -9.25 9.82 0.31
CA LYS A 32 -9.00 9.61 1.75
C LYS A 32 -8.04 8.44 1.96
N LEU A 33 -7.07 8.63 2.85
CA LEU A 33 -6.20 7.55 3.30
C LEU A 33 -6.98 6.63 4.25
N LEU A 34 -7.18 5.38 3.85
CA LEU A 34 -7.83 4.35 4.66
C LEU A 34 -6.84 3.70 5.62
N GLY A 35 -5.55 3.65 5.26
CA GLY A 35 -4.50 3.10 6.10
C GLY A 35 -3.17 2.96 5.38
N SER A 36 -2.15 2.61 6.14
CA SER A 36 -0.83 2.28 5.62
C SER A 36 -0.27 1.02 6.26
N GLN A 37 0.57 0.31 5.51
CA GLN A 37 1.31 -0.83 5.99
C GLN A 37 2.77 -0.69 5.54
N LYS A 38 3.69 -0.86 6.49
CA LYS A 38 5.11 -1.00 6.18
C LYS A 38 5.39 -2.47 5.90
N VAL A 39 5.98 -2.73 4.75
CA VAL A 39 6.35 -4.07 4.27
C VAL A 39 7.82 -4.04 3.89
N LYS A 40 8.53 -5.15 4.13
CA LYS A 40 9.92 -5.24 3.67
C LYS A 40 9.95 -5.29 2.16
N ASN A 41 10.93 -4.61 1.56
CA ASN A 41 11.12 -4.66 0.11
C ASN A 41 11.31 -6.08 -0.43
N SER A 42 11.84 -7.00 0.40
CA SER A 42 12.00 -8.41 0.05
C SER A 42 10.69 -9.21 0.01
N GLU A 43 9.63 -8.76 0.69
CA GLU A 43 8.31 -9.41 0.69
C GLU A 43 7.37 -8.79 -0.36
N LEU A 44 7.67 -7.56 -0.78
CA LEU A 44 7.05 -6.97 -1.94
C LEU A 44 7.68 -7.59 -3.19
N ASN A 45 6.94 -8.49 -3.83
CA ASN A 45 7.25 -9.01 -5.16
C ASN A 45 7.03 -7.92 -6.22
N LEU A 46 7.70 -6.78 -6.04
CA LEU A 46 7.78 -5.73 -7.03
C LEU A 46 8.54 -6.35 -8.19
N VAL A 47 7.78 -6.67 -9.25
CA VAL A 47 8.32 -7.11 -10.54
C VAL A 47 9.49 -6.18 -10.85
N HIS A 48 10.70 -6.73 -10.83
CA HIS A 48 11.85 -6.07 -11.42
C HIS A 48 11.53 -5.96 -12.90
N PHE A 49 11.24 -4.75 -13.37
CA PHE A 49 11.13 -4.44 -14.78
C PHE A 49 12.53 -4.27 -15.39
#